data_AF-A0A8I1ZXI1-F1
#
_entry.id   AF-A0A8I1ZXI1-F1
#
_cell.length_a   1.000
_cell.length_b   1.000
_cell.length_c   1.000
_cell.angle_alpha   90.00
_cell.angle_beta   90.00
_cell.angle_gamma   90.00
#
_symmetry.space_group_name_H-M   'P 1'
#
loop_
_entity.id
_entity.type
_entity.pdbx_description
1 polymer ?
#
loop_
_entity_poly.entity_id
_entity_poly.type
_entity_poly.pdbx_seq_one_letter_code
_entity_poly.pdbx_strand_id
1 'polypeptide(L)'
;MDDELLFLIGINHSSASQAVTHVTNKEEWQYILATARANGWKPLGTILDYEFQYQLVASQCEALDFDKHTLLDQFITDKCGRWKGGYLTPEHQIVTDDDARGLRIALQRASASIELILFLSHGAFRIAG
;
A
#
# COMPACT_ATOMS: atom_id res chain seq x y z
N MET A 1 -7.08 -9.17 -21.65
CA MET A 1 -7.25 -8.57 -20.32
C MET A 1 -5.92 -7.90 -20.05
N ASP A 2 -5.92 -6.61 -19.79
CA ASP A 2 -4.68 -5.92 -19.43
C ASP A 2 -4.31 -6.37 -18.01
N ASP A 3 -3.17 -7.04 -17.88
CA ASP A 3 -2.60 -7.42 -16.60
C ASP A 3 -2.10 -6.15 -15.89
N GLU A 4 -3.01 -5.45 -15.23
CA GLU A 4 -2.70 -4.26 -14.43
C GLU A 4 -1.68 -4.68 -13.35
N LEU A 5 -0.45 -4.22 -13.52
CA LEU A 5 0.65 -4.51 -12.61
C LEU A 5 0.45 -3.72 -11.31
N LEU A 6 0.77 -4.38 -10.20
CA LEU A 6 0.82 -3.76 -8.88
C LEU A 6 2.25 -3.79 -8.39
N PHE A 7 2.70 -2.65 -7.89
CA PHE A 7 4.01 -2.49 -7.26
C PHE A 7 3.80 -2.39 -5.74
N LEU A 8 4.30 -3.38 -5.02
CA LEU A 8 4.36 -3.37 -3.56
C LEU A 8 5.71 -2.76 -3.16
N ILE A 9 5.69 -1.57 -2.56
CA ILE A 9 6.90 -0.77 -2.31
C ILE A 9 7.10 -0.63 -0.80
N GLY A 10 8.17 -1.20 -0.25
CA GLY A 10 8.50 -1.11 1.16
C GLY A 10 8.73 0.33 1.62
N ILE A 11 8.16 0.69 2.77
CA ILE A 11 8.29 2.02 3.39
C ILE A 11 9.29 1.89 4.54
N ASN A 12 10.58 1.88 4.22
CA ASN A 12 11.63 1.80 5.23
C ASN A 12 11.72 3.11 6.02
N HIS A 13 11.65 3.03 7.35
CA HIS A 13 11.96 4.16 8.25
C HIS A 13 13.46 4.34 8.52
N SER A 14 14.32 3.40 8.11
CA SER A 14 15.77 3.49 8.28
C SER A 14 16.45 4.11 7.06
N SER A 15 17.10 5.25 7.27
CA SER A 15 17.78 6.12 6.30
C SER A 15 18.95 5.51 5.51
N ALA A 16 19.13 4.19 5.50
CA ALA A 16 20.27 3.51 4.87
C ALA A 16 19.93 2.29 3.99
N SER A 17 18.65 1.91 3.89
CA SER A 17 18.23 0.71 3.16
C SER A 17 17.58 1.05 1.82
N GLN A 18 18.11 0.43 0.76
CA GLN A 18 17.57 0.45 -0.60
C GLN A 18 16.06 0.16 -0.60
N ALA A 19 15.28 0.89 -1.41
CA ALA A 19 13.85 0.64 -1.54
C ALA A 19 13.63 -0.79 -2.05
N VAL A 20 12.85 -1.59 -1.30
CA VAL A 20 12.53 -2.97 -1.67
C VAL A 20 11.17 -2.96 -2.36
N THR A 21 11.10 -3.52 -3.56
CA THR A 21 9.87 -3.60 -4.35
C THR A 21 9.59 -5.05 -4.69
N HIS A 22 8.31 -5.45 -4.64
CA HIS A 22 7.81 -6.69 -5.20
C HIS A 22 6.75 -6.36 -6.25
N VAL A 23 6.84 -7.00 -7.42
CA VAL A 23 5.92 -6.78 -8.55
C VAL A 23 4.96 -7.95 -8.62
N THR A 24 3.68 -7.66 -8.73
CA THR A 24 2.61 -8.65 -8.89
C THR A 24 1.55 -8.08 -9.84
N ASN A 25 0.45 -8.79 -10.06
CA ASN A 25 -0.72 -8.26 -10.76
C ASN A 25 -1.96 -8.36 -9.87
N LYS A 26 -3.06 -7.76 -10.31
CA LYS A 26 -4.32 -7.73 -9.56
C LYS A 26 -4.87 -9.11 -9.20
N GLU A 27 -4.82 -10.08 -10.11
CA GLU A 27 -5.35 -11.42 -9.89
C GLU A 27 -4.52 -12.20 -8.89
N GLU A 28 -3.20 -12.19 -9.05
CA GLU A 28 -2.25 -12.81 -8.13
C GLU A 28 -2.35 -12.17 -6.74
N TRP A 29 -2.43 -10.85 -6.66
CA TRP A 29 -2.60 -10.16 -5.39
C TRP A 29 -3.90 -10.54 -4.69
N GLN A 30 -5.02 -10.62 -5.42
CA GLN A 30 -6.28 -11.12 -4.87
C GLN A 30 -6.14 -12.56 -4.35
N TYR A 31 -5.47 -13.43 -5.10
CA TYR A 31 -5.21 -14.80 -4.70
C TYR A 31 -4.35 -14.88 -3.43
N ILE A 32 -3.30 -14.07 -3.33
CA ILE A 32 -2.44 -13.96 -2.14
C ILE A 32 -3.27 -13.54 -0.92
N LEU A 33 -4.10 -12.50 -1.05
CA LEU A 33 -4.95 -12.01 0.04
C LEU A 33 -5.99 -13.05 0.47
N ALA A 34 -6.61 -13.74 -0.48
CA ALA A 34 -7.57 -14.81 -0.20
C ALA A 34 -6.90 -15.98 0.54
N THR A 35 -5.72 -16.40 0.06
CA THR A 35 -4.92 -17.47 0.67
C THR A 35 -4.51 -17.10 2.09
N ALA A 36 -4.05 -15.88 2.32
CA ALA A 36 -3.69 -15.41 3.65
C ALA A 36 -4.89 -15.41 4.61
N ARG A 37 -6.06 -14.93 4.17
CA ARG A 37 -7.30 -14.97 4.98
C ARG A 37 -7.69 -16.40 5.35
N ALA A 38 -7.62 -17.33 4.40
CA ALA A 38 -7.88 -18.75 4.66
C ALA A 38 -6.89 -19.35 5.68
N ASN A 39 -5.70 -18.78 5.81
CA ASN A 39 -4.65 -19.19 6.76
C ASN A 39 -4.61 -18.35 8.04
N GLY A 40 -5.68 -17.61 8.34
CA GLY A 40 -5.89 -16.93 9.61
C GLY A 40 -5.36 -15.50 9.67
N TRP A 41 -4.97 -14.89 8.55
CA TRP A 41 -4.72 -13.46 8.51
C TRP A 41 -6.03 -12.68 8.74
N LYS A 42 -5.99 -11.76 9.70
CA LYS A 42 -7.11 -10.87 10.05
C LYS A 42 -6.71 -9.44 9.66
N PRO A 43 -7.10 -8.96 8.46
CA PRO A 43 -6.72 -7.64 7.99
C PRO A 43 -7.29 -6.55 8.90
N LEU A 44 -6.46 -5.58 9.27
CA LEU A 44 -6.87 -4.39 10.01
C LEU A 44 -7.37 -3.26 9.10
N GLY A 45 -7.04 -3.35 7.81
CA GLY A 45 -7.28 -2.32 6.81
C GLY A 45 -6.00 -1.51 6.53
N THR A 46 -5.92 -0.98 5.32
CA THR A 46 -4.87 -0.06 4.91
C THR A 46 -5.17 1.38 5.34
N ILE A 47 -4.17 2.25 5.28
CA ILE A 47 -4.32 3.68 5.52
C ILE A 47 -3.83 4.49 4.32
N LEU A 48 -4.33 5.71 4.16
CA LEU A 48 -3.76 6.68 3.23
C LEU A 48 -2.79 7.61 3.99
N ASP A 49 -1.61 7.81 3.40
CA ASP A 49 -0.60 8.75 3.89
C ASP A 49 -0.92 10.15 3.38
N TYR A 50 -1.34 11.02 4.30
CA TYR A 50 -1.74 12.39 4.00
C TYR A 50 -0.67 13.15 3.19
N GLU A 51 0.58 13.14 3.67
CA GLU A 51 1.67 13.90 3.06
C GLU A 51 1.95 13.41 1.65
N PHE A 52 2.00 12.09 1.46
CA PHE A 52 2.19 11.50 0.14
C PHE A 52 1.03 11.84 -0.81
N GLN A 53 -0.22 11.73 -0.36
CA GLN A 53 -1.39 12.04 -1.18
C GLN A 53 -1.41 13.52 -1.56
N TYR A 54 -1.05 14.40 -0.63
CA TYR A 54 -0.93 15.83 -0.86
C TYR A 54 0.10 16.13 -1.94
N GLN A 55 1.32 15.61 -1.79
CA GLN A 55 2.41 15.81 -2.75
C GLN A 55 2.07 15.25 -4.13
N LEU A 56 1.44 14.08 -4.19
CA LEU A 56 1.02 13.44 -5.44
C LEU A 56 0.09 14.35 -6.24
N VAL A 57 -0.92 14.94 -5.61
CA VAL A 57 -1.87 15.83 -6.29
C VAL A 57 -1.26 17.21 -6.53
N ALA A 58 -0.50 17.74 -5.58
CA ALA A 58 0.21 19.01 -5.71
C ALA A 58 1.15 19.02 -6.93
N SER A 59 1.88 17.93 -7.17
CA SER A 59 2.81 17.81 -8.31
C SER A 59 2.13 17.86 -9.69
N GLN A 60 0.82 17.66 -9.75
CA GLN A 60 0.02 17.72 -10.98
C GLN A 60 -0.54 19.12 -11.22
N CYS A 61 -0.37 20.05 -10.28
CA CYS A 61 -0.84 21.42 -10.39
C CYS A 61 0.28 22.33 -10.93
N GLU A 62 0.01 23.11 -11.99
CA GLU A 62 1.00 24.02 -12.57
C GLU A 62 1.44 25.15 -11.62
N ALA A 63 0.55 25.60 -10.72
CA ALA A 63 0.87 26.52 -9.63
C ALA A 63 -0.19 26.47 -8.52
N LEU A 64 0.25 26.31 -7.28
CA LEU A 64 -0.59 26.38 -6.08
C LEU A 64 -0.45 27.76 -5.45
N ASP A 65 -1.48 28.59 -5.62
CA ASP A 65 -1.66 29.79 -4.81
C ASP A 65 -2.29 29.41 -3.46
N PHE A 66 -2.44 30.39 -2.57
CA PHE A 66 -2.93 30.16 -1.21
C PHE A 66 -4.33 29.50 -1.17
N ASP A 67 -5.24 29.94 -2.03
CA ASP A 67 -6.60 29.40 -2.09
C ASP A 67 -6.60 27.95 -2.59
N LYS A 68 -5.77 27.64 -3.60
CA LYS A 68 -5.60 26.27 -4.08
C LYS A 68 -4.96 25.36 -3.03
N HIS A 69 -4.00 25.84 -2.24
CA HIS A 69 -3.45 25.05 -1.13
C HIS A 69 -4.53 24.69 -0.10
N THR A 70 -5.42 25.64 0.22
CA THR A 70 -6.54 25.40 1.15
C THR A 70 -7.53 24.38 0.60
N LEU A 71 -7.91 24.50 -0.68
CA LEU A 71 -8.81 23.54 -1.33
C LEU A 71 -8.17 22.15 -1.45
N LEU A 72 -6.88 22.08 -1.75
CA LEU A 72 -6.14 20.83 -1.82
C LEU A 72 -6.07 20.16 -0.44
N ASP A 73 -5.73 20.91 0.60
CA ASP A 73 -5.67 20.40 1.98
C ASP A 73 -7.02 19.80 2.42
N GLN A 74 -8.12 20.52 2.16
CA GLN A 74 -9.47 20.03 2.42
C GLN A 74 -9.79 18.76 1.63
N PHE A 75 -9.46 18.74 0.33
CA PHE A 75 -9.69 17.58 -0.52
C PHE A 75 -8.94 16.32 -0.02
N ILE A 76 -7.65 16.46 0.33
CA ILE A 76 -6.83 15.34 0.78
C ILE A 76 -7.26 14.87 2.18
N THR A 77 -7.62 15.80 3.07
CA THR A 77 -8.16 15.48 4.40
C THR A 77 -9.44 14.65 4.27
N ASP A 78 -10.37 15.09 3.42
CA ASP A 78 -11.61 14.37 3.15
C ASP A 78 -11.35 12.99 2.52
N LYS A 79 -10.43 12.91 1.56
CA LYS A 79 -10.05 11.64 0.90
C LYS A 79 -9.51 10.64 1.92
N CYS A 80 -8.56 11.06 2.75
CA CYS A 80 -7.95 10.20 3.77
C CYS A 80 -8.96 9.80 4.84
N GLY A 81 -9.79 10.74 5.31
CA GLY A 81 -10.81 10.48 6.34
C GLY A 81 -11.94 9.54 5.89
N ARG A 82 -12.23 9.49 4.58
CA ARG A 82 -13.26 8.60 4.01
C ARG A 82 -12.73 7.21 3.65
N TRP A 83 -11.42 7.00 3.66
CA TRP A 83 -10.81 5.73 3.33
C TRP A 83 -11.35 4.59 4.22
N LYS A 84 -11.73 3.47 3.58
CA LYS A 84 -12.36 2.33 4.27
C LYS A 84 -11.42 1.14 4.49
N GLY A 85 -10.14 1.27 4.15
CA GLY A 85 -9.15 0.21 4.41
C GLY A 85 -9.15 -0.92 3.38
N GLY A 86 -8.95 -0.60 2.10
CA GLY A 86 -8.91 -1.57 0.99
C GLY A 86 -7.50 -2.02 0.59
N TYR A 87 -7.36 -3.21 0.00
CA TYR A 87 -6.09 -3.74 -0.51
C TYR A 87 -6.06 -3.87 -2.02
N LEU A 88 -7.18 -3.66 -2.71
CA LEU A 88 -7.36 -4.02 -4.11
C LEU A 88 -7.32 -2.84 -5.08
N THR A 89 -7.50 -1.61 -4.60
CA THR A 89 -7.43 -0.40 -5.42
C THR A 89 -6.03 0.19 -5.28
N PRO A 90 -5.28 0.49 -6.36
CA PRO A 90 -3.94 1.05 -6.26
C PRO A 90 -3.99 2.56 -5.99
N GLU A 91 -4.40 2.95 -4.78
CA GLU A 91 -4.51 4.36 -4.36
C GLU A 91 -3.29 4.83 -3.54
N HIS A 92 -2.14 4.16 -3.67
CA HIS A 92 -0.95 4.42 -2.87
C HIS A 92 -1.19 4.27 -1.36
N GLN A 93 -2.14 3.42 -1.00
CA GLN A 93 -2.42 3.06 0.39
C GLN A 93 -1.29 2.23 0.99
N ILE A 94 -1.15 2.36 2.31
CA ILE A 94 -0.15 1.69 3.12
C ILE A 94 -0.79 0.49 3.81
N VAL A 95 -0.16 -0.66 3.64
CA VAL A 95 -0.29 -1.82 4.53
C VAL A 95 0.66 -1.58 5.70
N THR A 96 0.12 -1.53 6.92
CA THR A 96 0.90 -1.25 8.13
C THR A 96 1.83 -2.41 8.49
N ASP A 97 2.81 -2.17 9.37
CA ASP A 97 3.71 -3.23 9.85
C ASP A 97 2.97 -4.42 10.47
N ASP A 98 1.90 -4.16 11.22
CA ASP A 98 1.09 -5.21 11.84
C ASP A 98 0.38 -6.06 10.81
N ASP A 99 -0.21 -5.44 9.78
CA ASP A 99 -0.86 -6.17 8.70
C ASP A 99 0.15 -6.92 7.84
N ALA A 100 1.29 -6.31 7.50
CA ALA A 100 2.35 -6.94 6.73
C ALA A 100 2.92 -8.16 7.47
N ARG A 101 3.16 -8.03 8.78
CA ARG A 101 3.58 -9.14 9.66
C ARG A 101 2.55 -10.24 9.72
N GLY A 102 1.26 -9.89 9.89
CA GLY A 102 0.17 -10.86 9.90
C GLY A 102 0.03 -11.60 8.57
N LEU A 103 0.11 -10.87 7.47
CA LEU A 103 0.07 -11.38 6.10
C LEU A 103 1.21 -12.38 5.86
N ARG A 104 2.44 -12.00 6.25
CA ARG A 104 3.61 -12.88 6.17
C ARG A 104 3.42 -14.20 6.91
N ILE A 105 2.98 -14.14 8.17
CA ILE A 105 2.81 -15.35 9.00
C ILE A 105 1.77 -16.28 8.37
N ALA A 106 0.67 -15.75 7.85
CA ALA A 106 -0.35 -16.55 7.20
C ALA A 106 0.15 -17.19 5.89
N LEU A 107 0.92 -16.44 5.09
CA LEU A 107 1.47 -16.93 3.83
C LEU A 107 2.63 -17.93 3.99
N GLN A 108 3.42 -17.81 5.06
CA GLN A 108 4.43 -18.82 5.41
C GLN A 108 3.81 -20.20 5.66
N ARG A 109 2.60 -20.24 6.25
CA ARG A 109 1.85 -21.50 6.45
C ARG A 109 1.27 -22.06 5.16
N ALA A 110 1.06 -21.20 4.16
CA ALA A 110 0.52 -21.55 2.86
C ALA A 110 1.60 -21.86 1.81
N SER A 111 2.88 -21.95 2.20
CA SER A 111 4.01 -22.18 1.30
C SER A 111 4.13 -21.17 0.16
N ALA A 112 3.85 -19.89 0.44
CA ALA A 112 4.05 -18.80 -0.52
C ALA A 112 5.54 -18.66 -0.95
N SER A 113 5.77 -17.95 -2.06
CA SER A 113 7.12 -17.77 -2.59
C SER A 113 8.07 -17.11 -1.58
N ILE A 114 9.33 -17.56 -1.56
CA ILE A 114 10.34 -17.03 -0.65
C ILE A 114 10.56 -15.52 -0.86
N GLU A 115 10.46 -15.05 -2.09
CA GLU A 115 10.58 -13.64 -2.46
C GLU A 115 9.51 -12.79 -1.76
N LEU A 116 8.25 -13.20 -1.84
CA LEU A 116 7.15 -12.49 -1.18
C LEU A 116 7.30 -12.50 0.35
N ILE A 117 7.74 -13.62 0.92
CA ILE A 117 8.00 -13.72 2.36
C ILE A 117 9.14 -12.79 2.81
N LEU A 118 10.20 -12.68 2.01
CA LEU A 118 11.30 -11.75 2.26
C LEU A 118 10.84 -10.30 2.13
N PHE A 119 10.07 -9.96 1.10
CA PHE A 119 9.47 -8.65 0.94
C PHE A 119 8.65 -8.25 2.17
N LEU A 120 7.69 -9.07 2.58
CA LEU A 120 6.83 -8.80 3.74
C LEU A 120 7.58 -8.75 5.08
N SER A 121 8.81 -9.27 5.14
CA SER A 121 9.66 -9.16 6.33
C SER A 121 10.25 -7.76 6.53
N HIS A 122 10.16 -6.88 5.52
CA HIS A 122 10.58 -5.48 5.63
C HIS A 122 9.54 -4.58 6.32
N GLY A 123 8.36 -5.11 6.65
CA GLY A 123 7.33 -4.37 7.38
C GLY A 123 6.35 -3.65 6.47
N ALA A 124 5.98 -2.43 6.84
CA ALA A 124 4.98 -1.63 6.13
C ALA A 124 5.35 -1.40 4.66
N PHE A 125 4.34 -1.39 3.78
CA PHE A 125 4.53 -1.17 2.35
C PHE A 125 3.33 -0.47 1.70
N ARG A 126 3.60 0.19 0.58
CA ARG A 126 2.61 0.87 -0.26
C ARG A 126 2.17 -0.02 -1.41
N ILE A 127 0.89 0.03 -1.76
CA ILE A 127 0.34 -0.60 -2.97
C ILE A 127 0.19 0.49 -4.04
N ALA A 128 0.96 0.40 -5.12
CA ALA A 128 0.91 1.30 -6.27
C ALA A 128 0.53 0.53 -7.54
N GLY A 129 0.06 1.25 -8.56
CA GLY A 129 -0.27 0.75 -9.90
C GLY A 129 0.29 1.67 -10.96
#